data_AF-A0A3M1TYZ5-F1
#
_entry.id   AF-A0A3M1TYZ5-F1
#
_cell.length_a   1.000
_cell.length_b   1.000
_cell.length_c   1.000
_cell.angle_alpha   90.00
_cell.angle_beta   90.00
_cell.angle_gamma   90.00
#
_symmetry.space_group_name_H-M   'P 1'
#
loop_
_entity.id
_entity.type
_entity.pdbx_description
1 polymer ?
#
loop_
_entity_poly.entity_id
_entity_poly.type
_entity_poly.pdbx_seq_one_letter_code
_entity_poly.pdbx_strand_id
1 'polypeptide(L)'
;VSFATVNAEYINPHSYSFDWINRLSQKVGIPFLPIGWLVLLIPFQPWIFYFGLPARLTYVMGQRMKPYEWTDKSYEELSEPEIAALRDEVHRRMQAELTAAVEKYGRRPYRWKQLFKRMWKHRKYFPFYLPFCWPLMFEEFHRLHRKHPGQPIKIKYNLWSFFRMMLMNPITVCYFIPIVGWIPLLIRGYSRNQ
;
A
#
# COMPACT_ATOMS: atom_id res chain seq x y z
N VAL A 1 -16.91 5.44 19.04
CA VAL A 1 -16.24 4.12 19.20
C VAL A 1 -14.84 4.29 18.65
N SER A 2 -13.82 3.90 19.41
CA SER A 2 -12.42 3.91 18.95
C SER A 2 -12.14 2.70 18.08
N PHE A 3 -11.21 2.88 17.13
CA PHE A 3 -10.71 1.80 16.30
C PHE A 3 -9.19 1.87 16.22
N ALA A 4 -8.55 0.72 16.33
CA ALA A 4 -7.11 0.58 16.23
C ALA A 4 -6.77 -0.46 15.15
N THR A 5 -5.76 -0.17 14.34
CA THR A 5 -5.17 -1.14 13.40
C THR A 5 -3.75 -1.45 13.86
N VAL A 6 -3.54 -2.65 14.37
CA VAL A 6 -2.23 -3.10 14.86
C VAL A 6 -1.39 -3.68 13.71
N ASN A 7 -0.09 -3.37 13.70
CA ASN A 7 0.93 -3.77 12.71
C ASN A 7 0.83 -3.10 11.33
N ALA A 8 0.08 -2.01 11.18
CA ALA A 8 -0.01 -1.28 9.91
C ALA A 8 1.35 -0.71 9.46
N GLU A 9 2.18 -0.30 10.41
CA GLU A 9 3.53 0.20 10.22
C GLU A 9 4.46 -0.82 9.53
N TYR A 10 4.16 -2.12 9.64
CA TYR A 10 4.94 -3.18 9.00
C TYR A 10 4.56 -3.44 7.54
N ILE A 11 3.56 -2.75 6.99
CA ILE A 11 3.28 -2.79 5.54
C ILE A 11 4.47 -2.18 4.78
N ASN A 12 5.02 -1.07 5.29
CA ASN A 12 6.20 -0.42 4.75
C ASN A 12 7.07 0.10 5.91
N PRO A 13 7.84 -0.79 6.56
CA PRO A 13 8.54 -0.48 7.80
C PRO A 13 9.67 0.51 7.55
N HIS A 14 9.84 1.45 8.48
CA HIS A 14 10.88 2.49 8.44
C HIS A 14 10.83 3.35 7.16
N SER A 15 9.63 3.56 6.62
CA SER A 15 9.40 4.45 5.50
C SER A 15 9.08 5.86 5.99
N TYR A 16 9.84 6.83 5.49
CA TYR A 16 9.70 8.25 5.76
C TYR A 16 9.35 9.01 4.49
N SER A 17 8.74 10.18 4.66
CA SER A 17 8.38 11.08 3.55
C SER A 17 9.09 12.41 3.76
N PHE A 18 9.69 12.95 2.70
CA PHE A 18 10.38 14.24 2.71
C PHE A 18 9.84 15.12 1.59
N ASP A 19 9.39 16.32 1.94
CA ASP A 19 8.68 17.21 1.00
C ASP A 19 9.52 17.57 -0.23
N TRP A 20 10.82 17.82 -0.05
CA TRP A 20 11.69 18.18 -1.16
C TRP A 20 11.91 17.01 -2.14
N ILE A 21 11.95 15.78 -1.64
CA ILE A 21 12.03 14.56 -2.47
C ILE A 21 10.72 14.35 -3.20
N ASN A 22 9.59 14.55 -2.52
CA ASN A 22 8.27 14.44 -3.14
C ASN A 22 8.10 15.47 -4.26
N ARG A 23 8.51 16.72 -4.05
CA ARG A 23 8.53 17.76 -5.09
C ARG A 23 9.36 17.35 -6.31
N LEU A 24 10.50 16.67 -6.11
CA LEU A 24 11.32 16.16 -7.21
C LEU A 24 10.64 14.98 -7.92
N SER A 25 10.10 14.04 -7.16
CA SER A 25 9.43 12.83 -7.67
C SER A 25 8.18 13.15 -8.49
N GLN A 26 7.44 14.18 -8.08
CA GLN A 26 6.25 14.64 -8.80
C GLN A 26 6.57 15.17 -10.20
N LYS A 27 7.76 15.71 -10.43
CA LYS A 27 8.19 16.15 -11.77
C LYS A 27 8.28 14.99 -12.77
N VAL A 28 8.49 13.77 -12.29
CA VAL A 28 8.53 12.55 -13.12
C VAL A 28 7.24 11.74 -13.01
N GLY A 29 6.16 12.32 -12.46
CA GLY A 29 4.84 11.70 -12.36
C GLY A 29 4.65 10.75 -11.17
N ILE A 30 5.58 10.72 -10.21
CA ILE A 30 5.46 9.92 -9.00
C ILE A 30 4.89 10.80 -7.86
N PRO A 31 3.72 10.48 -7.28
CA PRO A 31 3.04 11.38 -6.33
C PRO A 31 3.82 11.60 -5.03
N PHE A 32 4.46 10.54 -4.52
CA PHE A 32 5.38 10.59 -3.38
C PHE A 32 6.37 9.42 -3.47
N LEU A 33 7.56 9.58 -2.90
CA LEU A 33 8.55 8.51 -2.83
C LEU A 33 8.81 8.14 -1.36
N PRO A 34 8.37 6.95 -0.90
CA PRO A 34 8.64 6.50 0.46
C PRO A 34 10.13 6.19 0.61
N ILE A 35 10.83 6.96 1.46
CA ILE A 35 12.24 6.76 1.76
C ILE A 35 12.39 5.72 2.86
N GLY A 36 12.83 4.53 2.48
CA GLY A 36 13.13 3.43 3.36
C GLY A 36 14.03 2.42 2.65
N TRP A 37 14.26 1.27 3.28
CA TRP A 37 15.17 0.25 2.73
C TRP A 37 14.73 -0.29 1.36
N LEU A 38 13.42 -0.28 1.05
CA LEU A 38 12.88 -0.69 -0.26
C LEU A 38 13.38 0.18 -1.41
N VAL A 39 13.78 1.44 -1.17
CA VAL A 39 14.32 2.34 -2.20
C VAL A 39 15.61 1.78 -2.81
N LEU A 40 16.42 1.09 -2.01
CA LEU A 40 17.66 0.46 -2.48
C LEU A 40 17.41 -0.61 -3.55
N LEU A 41 16.19 -1.13 -3.63
CA LEU A 41 15.80 -2.16 -4.58
C LEU A 41 15.19 -1.59 -5.87
N ILE A 42 14.96 -0.27 -5.96
CA ILE A 42 14.43 0.40 -7.16
C ILE A 42 15.24 0.08 -8.42
N PRO A 43 16.59 0.09 -8.42
CA PRO A 43 17.38 -0.28 -9.61
C PRO A 43 17.05 -1.67 -10.16
N PHE A 44 16.65 -2.60 -9.29
CA PHE A 44 16.26 -3.96 -9.66
C PHE A 44 14.79 -4.07 -10.05
N GLN A 45 13.93 -3.25 -9.43
CA GLN A 45 12.49 -3.32 -9.57
C GLN A 45 11.87 -1.91 -9.49
N PRO A 46 11.64 -1.23 -10.63
CA PRO A 46 11.28 0.18 -10.67
C PRO A 46 10.07 0.61 -9.82
N TRP A 47 9.11 -0.28 -9.57
CA TRP A 47 7.88 0.03 -8.83
C TRP A 47 7.80 -0.65 -7.46
N ILE A 48 8.93 -1.14 -6.93
CA ILE A 48 8.98 -1.83 -5.64
C ILE A 48 8.52 -0.97 -4.47
N PHE A 49 8.58 0.35 -4.60
CA PHE A 49 8.10 1.29 -3.59
C PHE A 49 6.57 1.29 -3.44
N TYR A 50 5.82 0.68 -4.37
CA TYR A 50 4.39 0.39 -4.21
C TYR A 50 4.12 -0.94 -3.50
N PHE A 51 5.15 -1.71 -3.14
CA PHE A 51 4.94 -3.02 -2.52
C PHE A 51 4.60 -2.84 -1.04
N GLY A 52 3.54 -3.52 -0.61
CA GLY A 52 3.28 -3.77 0.80
C GLY A 52 3.91 -5.10 1.21
N LEU A 53 4.72 -5.08 2.26
CA LEU A 53 5.11 -6.31 2.94
C LEU A 53 3.86 -7.00 3.52
N PRO A 54 3.88 -8.34 3.69
CA PRO A 54 2.73 -9.12 4.12
C PRO A 54 2.48 -9.00 5.63
N ALA A 55 2.22 -7.76 6.07
CA ALA A 55 1.92 -7.40 7.43
C ALA A 55 0.60 -8.03 7.89
N ARG A 56 0.59 -8.50 9.14
CA ARG A 56 -0.57 -9.08 9.79
C ARG A 56 -1.36 -7.97 10.48
N LEU A 57 -2.20 -7.32 9.69
CA LEU A 57 -3.13 -6.31 10.18
C LEU A 57 -4.16 -6.94 11.10
N THR A 58 -4.31 -6.39 12.29
CA THR A 58 -5.37 -6.77 13.24
C THR A 58 -6.19 -5.55 13.57
N TYR A 59 -7.46 -5.58 13.17
CA TYR A 59 -8.42 -4.53 13.49
C TYR A 59 -9.02 -4.79 14.87
N VAL A 60 -8.98 -3.79 15.73
CA VAL A 60 -9.49 -3.86 17.10
C VAL A 60 -10.51 -2.75 17.29
N MET A 61 -11.72 -3.14 17.64
CA MET A 61 -12.76 -2.22 18.07
C MET A 61 -12.59 -1.95 19.57
N GLY A 62 -12.44 -0.68 19.93
CA GLY A 62 -12.32 -0.25 21.30
C GLY A 62 -13.65 0.13 21.93
N GLN A 63 -13.61 0.84 23.06
CA GLN A 63 -14.80 1.19 23.80
C GLN A 63 -15.61 2.31 23.14
N ARG A 64 -16.91 2.36 23.46
CA ARG A 64 -17.75 3.49 23.09
C ARG A 64 -17.47 4.64 24.06
N MET A 65 -16.76 5.65 23.59
CA MET A 65 -16.62 6.92 24.28
C MET A 65 -17.80 7.83 23.98
N LYS A 66 -18.24 8.57 25.00
CA LYS A 66 -19.30 9.57 24.93
C LYS A 66 -18.84 10.83 25.68
N PRO A 67 -18.01 11.68 25.04
CA PRO A 67 -17.40 12.82 25.73
C PRO A 67 -18.40 13.81 26.34
N TYR A 68 -19.60 13.89 25.76
CA TYR A 68 -20.70 14.71 26.27
C TYR A 68 -21.28 14.21 27.61
N GLU A 69 -20.95 13.00 28.07
CA GLU A 69 -21.33 12.47 29.40
C GLU A 69 -20.22 12.70 30.44
N TRP A 70 -19.10 13.37 30.09
CA TRP A 70 -17.96 13.58 30.98
C TRP A 70 -17.91 14.97 31.61
N THR A 71 -18.90 15.81 31.28
CA THR A 71 -19.08 17.15 31.80
C THR A 71 -20.57 17.38 31.98
N ASP A 72 -20.95 18.16 33.00
CA ASP A 72 -22.33 18.55 33.23
C ASP A 72 -22.72 19.81 32.44
N LYS A 73 -21.75 20.46 31.79
CA LYS A 73 -21.96 21.66 30.97
C LYS A 73 -22.53 21.32 29.60
N SER A 74 -23.42 22.16 29.11
CA SER A 74 -23.81 22.15 27.70
C SER A 74 -22.65 22.58 26.80
N TYR A 75 -22.74 22.28 25.50
CA TYR A 75 -21.68 22.59 24.55
C TYR A 75 -21.36 24.10 24.50
N GLU A 76 -22.40 24.93 24.61
CA GLU A 76 -22.33 26.38 24.57
C GLU A 76 -21.65 26.99 25.80
N GLU A 77 -21.61 26.26 26.91
CA GLU A 77 -21.02 26.69 28.19
C GLU A 77 -19.55 26.24 28.35
N LEU A 78 -19.06 25.41 27.43
CA LEU A 78 -17.68 24.92 27.46
C LEU A 78 -16.72 25.98 26.90
N SER A 79 -15.70 26.28 27.69
CA SER A 79 -14.56 27.08 27.21
C SER A 79 -13.60 26.24 26.35
N GLU A 80 -12.80 26.90 25.51
CA GLU A 80 -11.80 26.21 24.68
C GLU A 80 -10.84 25.30 25.48
N PRO A 81 -10.31 25.70 26.66
CA PRO A 81 -9.48 24.83 27.48
C PRO A 81 -10.21 23.56 27.95
N GLU A 82 -11.50 23.64 28.23
CA GLU A 82 -12.29 22.48 28.66
C GLU A 82 -12.55 21.52 27.49
N ILE A 83 -12.81 22.04 26.31
CA ILE A 83 -12.90 21.25 25.07
C ILE A 83 -11.55 20.56 24.79
N ALA A 84 -10.44 21.28 24.94
CA ALA A 84 -9.11 20.71 24.78
C ALA A 84 -8.85 19.58 25.79
N ALA A 85 -9.25 19.75 27.05
CA ALA A 85 -9.14 18.72 28.08
C ALA A 85 -9.97 17.46 27.73
N LEU A 86 -11.21 17.62 27.25
CA LEU A 86 -12.04 16.50 26.78
C LEU A 86 -11.40 15.77 25.60
N ARG A 87 -10.85 16.52 24.62
CA ARG A 87 -10.10 15.96 23.48
C ARG A 87 -8.91 15.14 23.96
N ASP A 88 -8.13 15.68 24.89
CA ASP A 88 -6.92 15.03 25.39
C ASP A 88 -7.26 13.76 26.16
N GLU A 89 -8.38 13.74 26.88
CA GLU A 89 -8.89 12.53 27.54
C GLU A 89 -9.34 11.47 26.53
N VAL A 90 -10.04 11.86 25.44
CA VAL A 90 -10.35 10.93 24.33
C VAL A 90 -9.06 10.35 23.76
N HIS A 91 -8.08 11.20 23.46
CA HIS A 91 -6.81 10.78 22.88
C HIS A 91 -6.06 9.81 23.82
N ARG A 92 -5.98 10.14 25.10
CA ARG A 92 -5.34 9.29 26.13
C ARG A 92 -5.99 7.91 26.20
N ARG A 93 -7.32 7.82 26.18
CA ARG A 93 -8.05 6.53 26.17
C ARG A 93 -7.78 5.74 24.89
N MET A 94 -7.85 6.38 23.72
CA MET A 94 -7.53 5.73 22.44
C MET A 94 -6.10 5.18 22.42
N GLN A 95 -5.14 5.96 22.93
CA GLN A 95 -3.75 5.55 22.98
C GLN A 95 -3.53 4.38 23.94
N ALA A 96 -4.17 4.38 25.11
CA ALA A 96 -4.10 3.27 26.06
C ALA A 96 -4.66 1.97 25.45
N GLU A 97 -5.80 2.04 24.76
CA GLU A 97 -6.39 0.89 24.06
C GLU A 97 -5.49 0.38 22.93
N LEU A 98 -4.90 1.27 22.13
CA LEU A 98 -3.94 0.92 21.09
C LEU A 98 -2.71 0.21 21.68
N THR A 99 -2.12 0.75 22.75
CA THR A 99 -0.96 0.16 23.42
C THR A 99 -1.27 -1.25 23.92
N ALA A 100 -2.43 -1.46 24.56
CA ALA A 100 -2.86 -2.79 25.00
C ALA A 100 -3.09 -3.75 23.81
N ALA A 101 -3.65 -3.24 22.70
CA ALA A 101 -3.84 -4.02 21.48
C ALA A 101 -2.51 -4.42 20.82
N VAL A 102 -1.52 -3.52 20.81
CA VAL A 102 -0.16 -3.78 20.32
C VAL A 102 0.53 -4.83 21.20
N GLU A 103 0.41 -4.74 22.52
CA GLU A 103 0.99 -5.76 23.41
C GLU A 103 0.42 -7.16 23.13
N LYS A 104 -0.90 -7.24 22.90
CA LYS A 104 -1.62 -8.49 22.63
C LYS A 104 -1.38 -9.05 21.22
N TYR A 105 -1.37 -8.20 20.20
CA TYR A 105 -1.41 -8.64 18.79
C TYR A 105 -0.14 -8.29 17.99
N GLY A 106 0.74 -7.43 18.52
CA GLY A 106 1.88 -6.85 17.82
C GLY A 106 3.13 -7.73 17.73
N ARG A 107 3.27 -8.74 18.60
CA ARG A 107 4.51 -9.56 18.72
C ARG A 107 4.94 -10.29 17.44
N ARG A 108 4.02 -10.52 16.48
CA ARG A 108 4.30 -11.24 15.23
C ARG A 108 3.70 -10.48 14.05
N PRO A 109 4.39 -9.43 13.57
CA PRO A 109 3.87 -8.56 12.52
C PRO A 109 3.80 -9.25 11.16
N TYR A 110 4.53 -10.34 10.96
CA TYR A 110 4.49 -11.13 9.72
C TYR A 110 4.00 -12.56 9.98
N ARG A 111 3.21 -13.10 9.04
CA ARG A 111 2.71 -14.49 9.06
C ARG A 111 3.10 -15.25 7.79
N TRP A 112 4.40 -15.36 7.56
CA TRP A 112 4.99 -16.05 6.40
C TRP A 112 4.41 -17.44 6.13
N LYS A 113 4.25 -18.29 7.15
CA LYS A 113 3.65 -19.64 6.99
C LYS A 113 2.25 -19.59 6.38
N GLN A 114 1.42 -18.63 6.80
CA GLN A 114 0.06 -18.48 6.26
C GLN A 114 0.08 -17.88 4.86
N LEU A 115 0.98 -16.94 4.60
CA LEU A 115 1.21 -16.39 3.26
C LEU A 115 1.57 -17.52 2.28
N PHE A 116 2.61 -18.31 2.58
CA PHE A 116 3.03 -19.42 1.72
C PHE A 116 1.94 -20.46 1.55
N LYS A 117 1.20 -20.82 2.62
CA LYS A 117 0.04 -21.72 2.53
C LYS A 117 -1.03 -21.17 1.57
N ARG A 118 -1.31 -19.85 1.63
CA ARG A 118 -2.26 -19.20 0.72
C ARG A 118 -1.75 -19.17 -0.72
N MET A 119 -0.48 -18.80 -0.93
CA MET A 119 0.16 -18.83 -2.26
C MET A 119 0.06 -20.21 -2.89
N TRP A 120 0.36 -21.27 -2.12
CA TRP A 120 0.25 -22.64 -2.58
C TRP A 120 -1.19 -23.03 -2.94
N LYS A 121 -2.16 -22.72 -2.07
CA LYS A 121 -3.60 -22.94 -2.34
C LYS A 121 -4.05 -22.22 -3.62
N HIS A 122 -3.48 -21.06 -3.89
CA HIS A 122 -3.81 -20.19 -5.01
C HIS A 122 -2.78 -20.25 -6.15
N ARG A 123 -1.98 -21.33 -6.24
CA ARG A 123 -0.90 -21.48 -7.22
C ARG A 123 -1.34 -21.33 -8.68
N LYS A 124 -2.60 -21.60 -8.99
CA LYS A 124 -3.16 -21.41 -10.34
C LYS A 124 -3.03 -19.96 -10.84
N TYR A 125 -2.97 -18.99 -9.92
CA TYR A 125 -2.80 -17.57 -10.22
C TYR A 125 -1.34 -17.12 -10.29
N PHE A 126 -0.37 -18.01 -10.04
CA PHE A 126 1.04 -17.70 -10.21
C PHE A 126 1.34 -17.29 -11.66
N PRO A 127 2.19 -16.27 -11.91
CA PRO A 127 2.92 -15.43 -10.93
C PRO A 127 2.19 -14.15 -10.47
N PHE A 128 0.92 -13.95 -10.86
CA PHE A 128 0.19 -12.68 -10.73
C PHE A 128 -0.20 -12.25 -9.32
N TYR A 129 -0.18 -13.16 -8.33
CA TYR A 129 -0.35 -12.74 -6.93
C TYR A 129 0.89 -12.06 -6.36
N LEU A 130 2.03 -12.09 -7.07
CA LEU A 130 3.25 -11.41 -6.66
C LEU A 130 3.27 -9.99 -7.26
N PRO A 131 3.51 -8.95 -6.45
CA PRO A 131 3.55 -7.56 -6.92
C PRO A 131 4.54 -7.29 -8.05
N PHE A 132 5.53 -8.17 -8.24
CA PHE A 132 6.45 -8.09 -9.36
C PHE A 132 5.79 -8.33 -10.72
N CYS A 133 4.61 -8.92 -10.80
CA CYS A 133 3.91 -9.10 -12.07
C CYS A 133 2.86 -8.02 -12.36
N TRP A 134 2.68 -7.05 -11.46
CA TRP A 134 1.59 -6.09 -11.59
C TRP A 134 1.68 -5.20 -12.83
N PRO A 135 2.84 -4.67 -13.27
CA PRO A 135 2.89 -3.87 -14.49
C PRO A 135 2.42 -4.65 -15.72
N LEU A 136 2.72 -5.95 -15.78
CA LEU A 136 2.24 -6.81 -16.84
C LEU A 136 0.71 -6.96 -16.82
N MET A 137 0.12 -7.13 -15.63
CA MET A 137 -1.34 -7.18 -15.48
C MET A 137 -2.00 -5.87 -15.89
N PHE A 138 -1.44 -4.73 -15.48
CA PHE A 138 -1.98 -3.42 -15.81
C PHE A 138 -1.88 -3.12 -17.30
N GLU A 139 -0.73 -3.38 -17.93
CA GLU A 139 -0.58 -3.18 -19.37
C GLU A 139 -1.50 -4.10 -20.18
N GLU A 140 -1.67 -5.37 -19.78
CA GLU A 140 -2.62 -6.26 -20.42
C GLU A 140 -4.07 -5.79 -20.24
N PHE A 141 -4.42 -5.32 -19.04
CA PHE A 141 -5.72 -4.70 -18.78
C PHE A 141 -5.95 -3.49 -19.71
N HIS A 142 -4.98 -2.57 -19.78
CA HIS A 142 -5.08 -1.41 -20.67
C HIS A 142 -5.18 -1.80 -22.14
N ARG A 143 -4.43 -2.82 -22.58
CA ARG A 143 -4.48 -3.34 -23.95
C ARG A 143 -5.87 -3.90 -24.28
N LEU A 144 -6.46 -4.67 -23.38
CA LEU A 144 -7.81 -5.22 -23.56
C LEU A 144 -8.89 -4.15 -23.48
N HIS A 145 -8.75 -3.18 -22.57
CA HIS A 145 -9.68 -2.06 -22.44
C HIS A 145 -9.72 -1.20 -23.70
N ARG A 146 -8.56 -0.90 -24.30
CA ARG A 146 -8.51 -0.18 -25.58
C ARG A 146 -9.15 -0.97 -26.74
N LYS A 147 -9.01 -2.30 -26.72
CA LYS A 147 -9.57 -3.16 -27.77
C LYS A 147 -11.09 -3.37 -27.61
N HIS A 148 -11.60 -3.32 -26.39
CA HIS A 148 -12.99 -3.62 -26.05
C HIS A 148 -13.55 -2.57 -25.06
N PRO A 149 -13.70 -1.30 -25.49
CA PRO A 149 -14.18 -0.24 -24.62
C PRO A 149 -15.61 -0.53 -24.12
N GLY A 150 -15.87 -0.26 -22.83
CA GLY A 150 -17.18 -0.45 -22.21
C GLY A 150 -17.58 -1.91 -21.96
N GLN A 151 -16.73 -2.88 -22.27
CA GLN A 151 -17.01 -4.30 -22.06
C GLN A 151 -16.30 -4.85 -20.81
N PRO A 152 -16.88 -5.85 -20.12
CA PRO A 152 -16.23 -6.49 -19.00
C PRO A 152 -14.97 -7.25 -19.47
N ILE A 153 -13.82 -6.82 -18.97
CA ILE A 153 -12.52 -7.40 -19.31
C ILE A 153 -12.29 -8.67 -18.49
N LYS A 154 -12.06 -9.80 -19.18
CA LYS A 154 -11.68 -11.07 -18.55
C LYS A 154 -10.22 -11.38 -18.83
N ILE A 155 -9.37 -11.27 -17.80
CA ILE A 155 -7.95 -11.63 -17.88
C ILE A 155 -7.75 -13.04 -17.34
N LYS A 156 -6.97 -13.86 -18.07
CA LYS A 156 -6.55 -15.17 -17.58
C LYS A 156 -5.27 -15.01 -16.76
N TYR A 157 -5.30 -15.48 -15.54
CA TYR A 157 -4.18 -15.40 -14.60
C TYR A 157 -3.60 -16.79 -14.38
N ASN A 158 -2.58 -17.14 -15.14
CA ASN A 158 -1.78 -18.35 -15.00
C ASN A 158 -0.42 -18.17 -15.68
N LEU A 159 0.51 -19.09 -15.45
CA LEU A 159 1.88 -19.02 -15.96
C LEU A 159 1.97 -18.90 -17.49
N TRP A 160 1.10 -19.58 -18.24
CA TRP A 160 1.08 -19.44 -19.70
C TRP A 160 0.64 -18.05 -20.14
N SER A 161 -0.35 -17.50 -19.43
CA SER A 161 -0.85 -16.16 -19.70
C SER A 161 0.22 -15.10 -19.41
N PHE A 162 1.12 -15.32 -18.44
CA PHE A 162 2.29 -14.47 -18.20
C PHE A 162 3.18 -14.36 -19.44
N PHE A 163 3.62 -15.49 -20.01
CA PHE A 163 4.44 -15.47 -21.23
C PHE A 163 3.71 -14.84 -22.42
N ARG A 164 2.44 -15.18 -22.61
CA ARG A 164 1.62 -14.56 -23.66
C ARG A 164 1.53 -13.05 -23.49
N MET A 165 1.27 -12.55 -22.28
CA MET A 165 1.15 -11.11 -22.02
C MET A 165 2.46 -10.39 -22.26
N MET A 166 3.61 -10.99 -21.93
CA MET A 166 4.92 -10.39 -22.20
C MET A 166 5.15 -10.22 -23.70
N LEU A 167 4.77 -11.22 -24.50
CA LEU A 167 4.83 -11.13 -25.97
C LEU A 167 3.88 -10.07 -26.53
N MET A 168 2.67 -9.96 -25.96
CA MET A 168 1.67 -8.97 -26.39
C MET A 168 2.00 -7.54 -25.94
N ASN A 169 2.84 -7.37 -24.92
CA ASN A 169 3.22 -6.09 -24.33
C ASN A 169 4.75 -6.03 -24.17
N PRO A 170 5.54 -5.97 -25.26
CA PRO A 170 6.99 -6.20 -25.22
C PRO A 170 7.75 -5.23 -24.30
N ILE A 171 7.28 -3.99 -24.18
CA ILE A 171 7.85 -3.00 -23.24
C ILE A 171 7.82 -3.48 -21.78
N THR A 172 6.89 -4.35 -21.42
CA THR A 172 6.81 -4.89 -20.06
C THR A 172 7.97 -5.81 -19.72
N VAL A 173 8.69 -6.34 -20.70
CA VAL A 173 9.90 -7.14 -20.46
C VAL A 173 10.96 -6.29 -19.75
N CYS A 174 11.06 -5.01 -20.09
CA CYS A 174 12.01 -4.07 -19.49
C CYS A 174 11.80 -3.92 -17.99
N TYR A 175 10.57 -4.08 -17.49
CA TYR A 175 10.29 -4.07 -16.06
C TYR A 175 10.97 -5.22 -15.30
N PHE A 176 11.31 -6.32 -15.97
CA PHE A 176 11.93 -7.51 -15.36
C PHE A 176 13.45 -7.58 -15.57
N ILE A 177 14.05 -6.59 -16.25
CA ILE A 177 15.50 -6.53 -16.49
C ILE A 177 16.09 -5.50 -15.52
N PRO A 178 16.80 -5.93 -14.46
CA PRO A 178 17.44 -5.02 -13.52
C PRO A 178 18.38 -4.05 -14.23
N ILE A 179 18.35 -2.78 -13.80
CA ILE A 179 19.26 -1.71 -14.25
C ILE A 179 19.08 -1.35 -15.74
N VAL A 180 19.35 -2.26 -16.67
CA VAL A 180 19.29 -2.03 -18.12
C VAL A 180 17.86 -1.77 -18.60
N GLY A 181 16.87 -2.43 -17.98
CA GLY A 181 15.46 -2.22 -18.30
C GLY A 181 14.96 -0.81 -18.04
N TRP A 182 15.66 -0.01 -17.23
CA TRP A 182 15.33 1.39 -17.00
C TRP A 182 15.47 2.25 -18.24
N ILE A 183 16.45 1.97 -19.10
CA ILE A 183 16.73 2.80 -20.28
C ILE A 183 15.47 2.96 -21.16
N PRO A 184 14.85 1.88 -21.68
CA PRO A 184 13.64 2.01 -22.50
C PRO A 184 12.42 2.54 -21.72
N LEU A 185 12.32 2.26 -20.42
CA LEU A 185 11.22 2.75 -19.59
C LEU A 185 11.28 4.27 -19.41
N LEU A 186 12.47 4.81 -19.15
CA LEU A 186 12.69 6.25 -19.03
C LEU A 186 12.44 6.95 -20.36
N ILE A 187 12.98 6.41 -21.47
CA ILE A 187 12.75 6.98 -22.82
C ILE A 187 11.24 7.10 -23.09
N ARG A 188 10.47 6.03 -22.86
CA ARG A 188 9.01 6.02 -23.07
C ARG A 188 8.26 6.96 -22.11
N GLY A 189 8.73 7.07 -20.86
CA GLY A 189 8.14 7.95 -19.86
C GLY A 189 8.31 9.43 -20.22
N TYR A 190 9.52 9.83 -20.61
CA TYR A 190 9.82 11.21 -21.01
C TYR A 190 9.21 11.58 -22.36
N SER A 191 9.10 10.65 -23.31
CA SER A 191 8.52 10.91 -24.64
C SER A 191 7.00 11.10 -24.65
N ARG A 192 6.30 10.75 -23.57
CA ARG A 192 4.83 10.91 -23.43
C ARG A 192 4.42 12.11 -22.58
N ASN A 193 5.37 12.71 -21.86
CA ASN A 193 5.17 13.91 -21.04
C ASN A 193 5.65 15.19 -21.75
N GLN A 194 6.06 15.09 -23.02
CA GLN A 194 6.19 16.19 -23.98
C GLN A 194 5.03 16.10 -24.96
#